data_AF-A0A6I9NQ47-F1
#
_entry.id   AF-A0A6I9NQ47-F1
#
_cell.length_a   1.000
_cell.length_b   1.000
_cell.length_c   1.000
_cell.angle_alpha   90.00
_cell.angle_beta   90.00
_cell.angle_gamma   90.00
#
_symmetry.space_group_name_H-M   'P 1'
#
loop_
_entity.id
_entity.type
_entity.pdbx_description
1 polymer ?
#
loop_
_entity_poly.entity_id
_entity_poly.type
_entity_poly.pdbx_seq_one_letter_code
_entity_poly.pdbx_strand_id
1 'polypeptide(L)'
;MDDFNPSLQKLVSLGNSYVHAFQDLAVTSEAYFGALSKIGERAFHTISSRSLGDVLIQISESQRRITVELDGVFRWFSMEVLREMDNNIRKDRTYISVSNLVF
;
A
#
# COMPACT_ATOMS: atom_id res chain seq x y z
N MET A 1 7.76 11.27 -28.66
CA MET A 1 7.76 9.87 -28.19
C MET A 1 8.91 9.59 -27.23
N ASP A 2 10.06 10.27 -27.38
CA ASP A 2 11.28 9.94 -26.63
C ASP A 2 11.20 10.14 -25.11
N ASP A 3 10.39 11.08 -24.61
CA ASP A 3 10.27 11.35 -23.16
C ASP A 3 9.11 10.62 -22.45
N PHE A 4 8.14 10.09 -23.20
CA PHE A 4 6.93 9.52 -22.59
C PHE A 4 7.24 8.20 -21.87
N ASN A 5 7.89 7.26 -22.56
CA ASN A 5 8.24 5.95 -21.99
C ASN A 5 9.22 6.04 -20.80
N PRO A 6 10.30 6.86 -20.85
CA PRO A 6 11.13 7.11 -19.68
C PRO A 6 10.37 7.73 -18.50
N SER A 7 9.46 8.68 -18.76
CA SER A 7 8.62 9.29 -17.72
C SER A 7 7.66 8.29 -17.09
N LEU A 8 7.05 7.41 -17.90
CA LEU A 8 6.18 6.35 -17.42
C LEU A 8 6.95 5.31 -16.60
N GLN A 9 8.17 4.95 -17.01
CA GLN A 9 9.03 4.06 -16.23
C GLN A 9 9.40 4.66 -14.87
N LYS A 10 9.68 5.97 -14.83
CA LYS A 10 9.88 6.70 -13.56
C LYS A 10 8.62 6.66 -12.69
N LEU A 11 7.44 6.83 -13.28
CA LEU A 11 6.18 6.77 -12.56
C LEU A 11 5.91 5.38 -11.97
N VAL A 12 6.22 4.30 -12.71
CA VAL A 12 6.16 2.92 -12.20
C VAL A 12 7.10 2.74 -11.01
N SER A 13 8.34 3.24 -11.11
CA SER A 13 9.29 3.19 -9.99
C SER A 13 8.77 3.91 -8.74
N LEU A 14 8.20 5.10 -8.91
CA LEU A 14 7.62 5.86 -7.79
C LEU A 14 6.41 5.14 -7.19
N GLY A 15 5.56 4.54 -8.04
CA GLY A 15 4.42 3.74 -7.60
C GLY A 15 4.83 2.53 -6.78
N ASN A 16 5.88 1.81 -7.19
CA ASN A 16 6.43 0.69 -6.42
C ASN A 16 6.98 1.15 -5.06
N SER A 17 7.72 2.26 -5.01
CA SER A 17 8.18 2.83 -3.74
C SER A 17 7.01 3.23 -2.82
N TYR A 18 5.92 3.75 -3.39
CA TYR A 18 4.72 4.09 -2.64
C TYR A 18 4.04 2.85 -2.04
N VAL A 19 3.92 1.76 -2.80
CA VAL A 19 3.40 0.47 -2.32
C VAL A 19 4.27 -0.08 -1.18
N HIS A 20 5.60 -0.04 -1.32
CA HIS A 20 6.51 -0.51 -0.27
C HIS A 20 6.40 0.31 1.01
N ALA A 21 6.35 1.64 0.91
CA ALA A 21 6.17 2.50 2.07
C ALA A 21 4.86 2.18 2.82
N PHE A 22 3.80 1.80 2.10
CA PHE A 22 2.55 1.37 2.71
C PHE A 22 2.67 0.01 3.40
N GLN A 23 3.39 -0.95 2.81
CA GLN A 23 3.66 -2.25 3.45
C GLN A 23 4.43 -2.06 4.77
N ASP A 24 5.44 -1.20 4.77
CA ASP A 24 6.20 -0.86 5.98
C ASP A 24 5.31 -0.19 7.03
N LEU A 25 4.44 0.74 6.60
CA LEU A 25 3.45 1.36 7.48
C LEU A 25 2.49 0.33 8.07
N ALA A 26 2.01 -0.64 7.29
CA ALA A 26 1.11 -1.69 7.76
C ALA A 26 1.77 -2.57 8.83
N VAL A 27 3.01 -3.01 8.60
CA VAL A 27 3.78 -3.82 9.56
C VAL A 27 4.04 -3.05 10.86
N THR A 28 4.48 -1.79 10.75
CA THR A 28 4.78 -0.96 11.93
C THR A 28 3.51 -0.58 12.69
N SER A 29 2.41 -0.32 11.99
CA SER A 29 1.10 -0.07 12.59
C SER A 29 0.59 -1.29 13.35
N GLU A 30 0.70 -2.50 12.79
CA GLU A 30 0.25 -3.72 13.48
C GLU A 30 0.98 -3.91 14.82
N ALA A 31 2.28 -3.65 14.86
CA ALA A 31 3.05 -3.71 16.11
C ALA A 31 2.55 -2.69 17.15
N TYR A 32 2.34 -1.43 16.74
CA TYR A 32 1.88 -0.36 17.62
C TYR A 32 0.46 -0.60 18.14
N PHE A 33 -0.50 -0.84 17.24
CA PHE A 33 -1.90 -1.01 17.61
C PHE A 33 -2.16 -2.38 18.25
N GLY A 34 -1.35 -3.40 17.95
CA GLY A 34 -1.34 -4.65 18.71
C GLY A 34 -0.90 -4.44 20.16
N ALA A 35 0.10 -3.61 20.42
CA ALA A 35 0.48 -3.23 21.78
C ALA A 35 -0.60 -2.36 22.46
N LEU A 36 -1.18 -1.41 21.72
CA LEU A 36 -2.26 -0.54 22.21
C LEU A 36 -3.49 -1.35 22.64
N SER A 37 -3.88 -2.34 21.84
CA SER A 37 -4.99 -3.26 22.15
C SER A 37 -4.73 -4.03 23.44
N LYS A 38 -3.52 -4.56 23.66
CA LYS A 38 -3.15 -5.26 24.91
C LYS A 38 -3.20 -4.35 26.15
N ILE A 39 -2.82 -3.08 26.00
CA ILE A 39 -2.96 -2.08 27.07
C ILE A 39 -4.46 -1.81 27.33
N GLY A 40 -5.23 -1.66 26.26
CA GLY A 40 -6.68 -1.51 26.31
C GLY A 40 -7.38 -2.65 27.05
N GLU A 41 -7.03 -3.90 26.75
CA GLU A 41 -7.54 -5.08 27.46
C GLU A 41 -7.24 -5.02 28.95
N ARG A 42 -6.01 -4.67 29.35
CA ARG A 42 -5.67 -4.53 30.78
C ARG A 42 -6.51 -3.45 31.45
N ALA A 43 -6.66 -2.28 30.82
CA ALA A 43 -7.45 -1.18 31.35
C ALA A 43 -8.95 -1.52 31.43
N PHE A 44 -9.48 -2.25 30.44
CA PHE A 44 -10.88 -2.67 30.36
C PHE A 44 -11.30 -3.54 31.56
N HIS A 45 -10.39 -4.35 32.08
CA HIS A 45 -10.63 -5.21 33.25
C HIS A 45 -10.49 -4.47 34.60
N THR A 46 -10.20 -3.17 34.61
CA THR A 46 -10.17 -2.35 35.84
C THR A 46 -11.50 -1.67 36.10
N ILE A 47 -11.75 -1.27 37.35
CA ILE A 47 -12.94 -0.48 37.72
C ILE A 47 -12.78 0.98 37.27
N SER A 48 -11.63 1.59 37.50
CA SER A 48 -11.37 3.02 37.28
C SER A 48 -11.11 3.39 35.82
N SER A 49 -10.69 2.45 34.98
CA SER A 49 -10.19 2.74 33.62
C SER A 49 -10.89 1.92 32.53
N ARG A 50 -12.04 1.30 32.85
CA ARG A 50 -12.79 0.48 31.89
C ARG A 50 -13.12 1.20 30.58
N SER A 51 -13.65 2.43 30.68
CA SER A 51 -14.02 3.24 29.52
C SER A 51 -12.82 3.60 28.64
N LEU A 52 -11.67 3.90 29.26
CA LEU A 52 -10.42 4.11 28.53
C LEU A 52 -10.00 2.82 27.80
N GLY A 53 -10.08 1.67 28.46
CA GLY A 53 -9.79 0.38 27.86
C GLY A 53 -10.62 0.09 26.63
N ASP A 54 -11.93 0.35 26.70
CA ASP A 54 -12.86 0.21 25.57
C ASP A 54 -12.46 1.09 24.38
N VAL A 55 -12.15 2.37 24.62
CA VAL A 55 -11.67 3.30 23.57
C VAL A 55 -10.37 2.81 22.92
N LEU A 56 -9.39 2.32 23.71
CA LEU A 56 -8.12 1.83 23.18
C LEU A 56 -8.30 0.58 22.30
N ILE A 57 -9.19 -0.33 22.69
CA ILE A 57 -9.54 -1.52 21.91
C ILE A 57 -10.21 -1.11 20.60
N GLN A 58 -11.18 -0.19 20.64
CA GLN A 58 -11.89 0.30 19.46
C GLN A 58 -10.97 1.00 18.46
N ILE A 59 -10.02 1.81 18.93
CA ILE A 59 -9.01 2.46 18.09
C ILE A 59 -8.15 1.40 17.37
N SER A 60 -7.71 0.38 18.12
CA SER A 60 -6.87 -0.68 17.58
C SER A 60 -7.59 -1.51 16.50
N GLU A 61 -8.87 -1.83 16.74
CA GLU A 61 -9.70 -2.54 15.77
C GLU A 61 -10.02 -1.69 14.54
N SER A 62 -10.28 -0.39 14.73
CA SER A 62 -10.49 0.55 13.62
C SER A 62 -9.27 0.64 12.72
N GLN A 63 -8.07 0.72 13.29
CA GLN A 63 -6.84 0.71 12.49
C GLN A 63 -6.71 -0.59 11.69
N ARG A 64 -6.95 -1.75 12.31
CA ARG A 64 -6.82 -3.04 11.63
C ARG A 64 -7.76 -3.13 10.41
N ARG A 65 -9.00 -2.64 10.54
CA ARG A 65 -9.95 -2.58 9.42
C ARG A 65 -9.46 -1.67 8.29
N ILE A 66 -8.99 -0.48 8.62
CA ILE A 66 -8.44 0.47 7.65
C ILE A 66 -7.23 -0.15 6.92
N THR A 67 -6.34 -0.83 7.65
CA THR A 67 -5.18 -1.50 7.04
C THR A 67 -5.59 -2.60 6.07
N VAL A 68 -6.61 -3.41 6.40
CA VAL A 68 -7.15 -4.45 5.50
C VAL A 68 -7.81 -3.86 4.25
N GLU A 69 -8.63 -2.82 4.41
CA GLU A 69 -9.26 -2.14 3.27
C GLU A 69 -8.22 -1.56 2.33
N LEU A 70 -7.20 -0.90 2.88
CA LEU A 70 -6.11 -0.33 2.09
C LEU A 70 -5.27 -1.41 1.41
N ASP A 71 -5.01 -2.55 2.04
CA ASP A 71 -4.31 -3.67 1.40
C ASP A 71 -4.99 -4.09 0.07
N GLY A 72 -6.32 -4.15 0.05
CA GLY A 72 -7.09 -4.38 -1.19
C GLY A 72 -6.83 -3.32 -2.27
N VAL A 73 -6.82 -2.05 -1.86
CA VAL A 73 -6.54 -0.91 -2.77
C VAL A 73 -5.11 -0.98 -3.33
N PHE A 74 -4.11 -1.28 -2.51
CA PHE A 74 -2.72 -1.36 -2.95
C PHE A 74 -2.44 -2.59 -3.83
N ARG A 75 -3.11 -3.72 -3.58
CA ARG A 75 -3.08 -4.87 -4.50
C ARG A 75 -3.65 -4.52 -5.85
N TRP A 76 -4.82 -3.87 -5.88
CA TRP A 76 -5.44 -3.40 -7.12
C TRP A 76 -4.54 -2.40 -7.85
N PHE A 77 -4.00 -1.41 -7.15
CA PHE A 77 -3.07 -0.43 -7.72
C PHE A 77 -1.84 -1.11 -8.34
N SER A 78 -1.27 -2.10 -7.66
CA SER A 78 -0.11 -2.85 -8.17
C SER A 78 -0.46 -3.66 -9.43
N MET A 79 -1.60 -4.35 -9.44
CA MET A 79 -1.98 -5.26 -10.53
C MET A 79 -2.57 -4.54 -11.75
N GLU A 80 -3.45 -3.56 -11.53
CA GLU A 80 -4.23 -2.94 -12.59
C GLU A 80 -3.61 -1.64 -13.10
N VAL A 81 -2.77 -0.98 -12.29
CA VAL A 81 -2.11 0.28 -12.68
C VAL A 81 -0.64 0.05 -12.99
N LEU A 82 0.16 -0.37 -12.00
CA LEU A 82 1.61 -0.47 -12.18
C LEU A 82 2.00 -1.53 -13.21
N ARG A 83 1.35 -2.70 -13.17
CA ARG A 83 1.63 -3.77 -14.14
C ARG A 83 1.23 -3.40 -15.56
N GLU A 84 0.09 -2.74 -15.73
CA GLU A 84 -0.36 -2.32 -17.07
C GLU A 84 0.50 -1.20 -17.64
N MET A 85 0.95 -0.26 -16.81
CA MET A 85 1.96 0.73 -17.22
C MET A 85 3.26 0.06 -17.67
N ASP A 86 3.78 -0.89 -16.90
CA ASP A 86 5.01 -1.63 -17.25
C ASP A 86 4.85 -2.46 -18.53
N ASN A 87 3.70 -3.12 -18.70
CA ASN A 87 3.36 -3.86 -19.91
C ASN A 87 3.31 -2.95 -21.15
N ASN A 88 2.74 -1.76 -21.03
CA ASN A 88 2.67 -0.81 -22.15
C ASN A 88 4.05 -0.28 -22.54
N ILE A 89 4.92 0.06 -21.57
CA ILE A 89 6.30 0.45 -21.85
C ILE A 89 7.02 -0.64 -22.66
N ARG A 90 6.84 -1.91 -22.26
CA ARG A 90 7.43 -3.06 -22.98
C ARG A 90 6.90 -3.19 -24.41
N LYS A 91 5.58 -3.10 -24.60
CA LYS A 91 4.95 -3.17 -25.93
C LYS A 91 5.44 -2.04 -26.84
N ASP A 92 5.50 -0.82 -26.34
CA ASP A 92 5.95 0.33 -27.11
C ASP A 92 7.41 0.19 -27.56
N ARG A 93 8.30 -0.32 -26.69
CA ARG A 93 9.69 -0.62 -27.07
C ARG A 93 9.77 -1.65 -28.20
N THR A 94 8.97 -2.72 -28.13
CA THR A 94 8.95 -3.73 -29.18
C THR A 94 8.39 -3.20 -30.50
N TYR A 95 7.37 -2.34 -30.45
CA TYR A 95 6.78 -1.75 -31.65
C TYR A 95 7.74 -0.78 -32.33
N ILE A 96 8.38 0.12 -31.57
CA ILE A 96 9.37 1.07 -32.08
C ILE A 96 10.58 0.32 -32.68
N SER A 97 11.05 -0.74 -32.02
CA SER A 97 12.12 -1.59 -32.51
C SER A 97 11.78 -2.24 -33.86
N VAL A 98 10.56 -2.76 -34.02
CA VAL A 98 10.12 -3.41 -35.26
C VAL A 98 9.90 -2.37 -36.36
N SER A 99 9.31 -1.21 -36.07
CA SER A 99 9.13 -0.14 -37.06
C SER A 99 10.47 0.41 -37.58
N ASN A 100 11.50 0.54 -36.73
CA ASN A 100 12.83 0.99 -37.14
C ASN A 100 13.63 -0.07 -37.95
N LEU A 101 13.16 -1.31 -38.01
CA LEU A 101 13.76 -2.41 -38.78
C LEU A 101 13.11 -2.60 -40.17
N VAL A 102 11.96 -1.96 -40.40
CA VAL A 102 11.14 -2.11 -41.61
C VAL A 102 11.31 -0.93 -42.58
N PHE A 103 12.14 0.06 -42.23
CA PHE A 103 12.59 1.15 -43.11
C PHE A 103 14.12 1.11 -43.23
#